data_AF-A0A182QLB9-F1
#
_entry.id   AF-A0A182QLB9-F1
#
_cell.length_a   1.000
_cell.length_b   1.000
_cell.length_c   1.000
_cell.angle_alpha   90.00
_cell.angle_beta   90.00
_cell.angle_gamma   90.00
#
_symmetry.space_group_name_H-M   'P 1'
#
loop_
_entity.id
_entity.type
_entity.pdbx_description
1 polymer ?
#
loop_
_entity_poly.entity_id
_entity_poly.type
_entity_poly.pdbx_seq_one_letter_code
_entity_poly.pdbx_strand_id
1 'polypeptide(L)'
;MSQTSNLAVDPEQAPSNQSASSVISLENEALVWSLASSEAFEPAPIDINVSRAVQIELQPLHWNNYDTLPTSIKLTNTGETVILSARWNGEGPSLVGGPLEGRYLFSQAHFHWGKTALDGSEHTVDGYRLPLELHVIHFAERFGDQEAALAVPGGVLCLVYFFNLKSKANRFIAPVVEALEKILLPESHTKLTPFALIDLFHPFRGEYFLYWGCTRNGLQVAPMLWMLSRTQEPLDFCQLKQFNRLLDRRMRPRFAHQPSEVAPSKGRHLFHVNPRTPMAVSTLMIEPPAKFSKTRWLVDSQRVDWNSPDACRNYVRLIREHLAEKLQRNDDEQCAESETTSGSQG
;
A
#
# COMPACT_ATOMS: atom_id res chain seq x y z
N MET A 1 29.80 -35.42 -60.03
CA MET A 1 29.42 -36.29 -58.90
C MET A 1 28.82 -35.39 -57.83
N SER A 2 27.66 -35.77 -57.30
CA SER A 2 26.69 -34.93 -56.59
C SER A 2 27.23 -34.08 -55.45
N GLN A 3 26.76 -32.82 -55.39
CA GLN A 3 26.62 -32.09 -54.13
C GLN A 3 25.21 -32.35 -53.60
N THR A 4 25.12 -32.96 -52.42
CA THR A 4 23.87 -33.04 -51.63
C THR A 4 23.92 -31.99 -50.53
N SER A 5 23.07 -30.97 -50.63
CA SER A 5 22.81 -30.00 -49.57
C SER A 5 21.87 -30.62 -48.53
N ASN A 6 22.36 -30.86 -47.32
CA ASN A 6 21.52 -31.21 -46.18
C ASN A 6 20.96 -29.92 -45.56
N LEU A 7 19.64 -29.79 -45.62
CA LEU A 7 18.86 -28.85 -44.82
C LEU A 7 18.94 -29.30 -43.35
N ALA A 8 19.52 -28.47 -42.50
CA ALA A 8 19.35 -28.58 -41.06
C ALA A 8 18.11 -27.75 -40.67
N VAL A 9 17.10 -28.44 -40.15
CA VAL A 9 15.90 -27.84 -39.53
C VAL A 9 16.28 -27.40 -38.13
N ASP A 10 16.12 -26.11 -37.83
CA ASP A 10 16.28 -25.55 -36.49
C ASP A 10 15.14 -26.02 -35.57
N PRO A 11 15.41 -26.45 -34.33
CA PRO A 11 14.36 -26.87 -33.41
C PRO A 11 13.67 -25.65 -32.79
N GLU A 12 12.39 -25.51 -33.14
CA GLU A 12 11.26 -25.08 -32.29
C GLU A 12 11.62 -24.23 -31.04
N GLN A 13 11.51 -22.90 -31.19
CA GLN A 13 11.49 -21.96 -30.07
C GLN A 13 10.23 -22.19 -29.23
N ALA A 14 10.40 -22.71 -28.01
CA ALA A 14 9.35 -22.68 -27.00
C ALA A 14 8.94 -21.21 -26.72
N PRO A 15 7.63 -20.90 -26.60
CA PRO A 15 7.18 -19.54 -26.35
C PRO A 15 7.72 -19.03 -25.02
N SER A 16 8.21 -17.78 -25.01
CA SER A 16 8.84 -17.17 -23.86
C SER A 16 7.83 -16.99 -22.71
N ASN A 17 8.21 -17.39 -21.49
CA ASN A 17 7.37 -17.31 -20.29
C ASN A 17 6.80 -15.90 -20.00
N GLN A 18 7.43 -14.85 -20.56
CA GLN A 18 6.96 -13.46 -20.49
C GLN A 18 5.71 -13.21 -21.33
N SER A 19 5.55 -13.86 -22.49
CA SER A 19 4.37 -13.66 -23.34
C SER A 19 3.12 -14.28 -22.70
N ALA A 20 3.26 -15.45 -22.06
CA ALA A 20 2.15 -16.09 -21.36
C ALA A 20 1.67 -15.29 -20.13
N SER A 21 2.61 -14.78 -19.31
CA SER A 21 2.29 -13.92 -18.16
C SER A 21 1.60 -12.61 -18.57
N SER A 22 1.99 -12.02 -19.71
CA SER A 22 1.30 -10.83 -20.24
C SER A 22 -0.12 -11.10 -20.71
N VAL A 23 -0.40 -12.27 -21.30
CA VAL A 23 -1.75 -12.63 -21.76
C VAL A 23 -2.69 -12.87 -20.58
N ILE A 24 -2.25 -13.64 -19.57
CA ILE A 24 -3.03 -13.89 -18.34
C ILE A 24 -3.39 -12.58 -17.64
N SER A 25 -2.44 -11.65 -17.55
CA SER A 25 -2.69 -10.33 -16.97
C SER A 25 -3.76 -9.54 -17.74
N LEU A 26 -3.76 -9.59 -19.07
CA LEU A 26 -4.75 -8.89 -19.90
C LEU A 26 -6.14 -9.48 -19.73
N GLU A 27 -6.25 -10.81 -19.64
CA GLU A 27 -7.52 -11.49 -19.36
C GLU A 27 -8.06 -11.15 -17.97
N ASN A 28 -7.19 -11.11 -16.96
CA ASN A 28 -7.58 -10.73 -15.60
C ASN A 28 -7.96 -9.24 -15.49
N GLU A 29 -7.28 -8.35 -16.21
CA GLU A 29 -7.68 -6.94 -16.32
C GLU A 29 -9.07 -6.83 -16.94
N ALA A 30 -9.32 -7.52 -18.06
CA ALA A 30 -10.62 -7.56 -18.71
C ALA A 30 -11.72 -8.14 -17.79
N LEU A 31 -11.41 -9.17 -17.01
CA LEU A 31 -12.30 -9.72 -16.00
C LEU A 31 -12.68 -8.65 -14.97
N VAL A 32 -11.69 -7.97 -14.36
CA VAL A 32 -11.95 -6.90 -13.38
C VAL A 32 -12.86 -5.84 -13.97
N TRP A 33 -12.59 -5.37 -15.18
CA TRP A 33 -13.42 -4.34 -15.82
C TRP A 33 -14.81 -4.80 -16.21
N SER A 34 -14.98 -6.07 -16.60
CA SER A 34 -16.30 -6.63 -16.92
C SER A 34 -17.28 -6.56 -15.72
N LEU A 35 -16.76 -6.61 -14.49
CA LEU A 35 -17.53 -6.55 -13.25
C LEU A 35 -17.98 -5.14 -12.86
N ALA A 36 -17.43 -4.09 -13.48
CA ALA A 36 -17.74 -2.70 -13.12
C ALA A 36 -19.24 -2.39 -13.27
N SER A 37 -19.89 -2.95 -14.30
CA SER A 37 -21.31 -2.73 -14.57
C SER A 37 -22.25 -3.27 -13.48
N SER A 38 -21.87 -4.35 -12.80
CA SER A 38 -22.67 -5.01 -11.77
C SER A 38 -22.24 -4.67 -10.36
N GLU A 39 -20.94 -4.47 -10.11
CA GLU A 39 -20.38 -4.40 -8.76
C GLU A 39 -20.00 -2.98 -8.32
N ALA A 40 -19.75 -2.04 -9.26
CA ALA A 40 -19.25 -0.70 -8.89
C ALA A 40 -20.26 0.13 -8.08
N PHE A 41 -21.55 -0.23 -8.14
CA PHE A 41 -22.62 0.42 -7.39
C PHE A 41 -23.05 -0.36 -6.14
N GLU A 42 -22.39 -1.48 -5.83
CA GLU A 42 -22.58 -2.15 -4.55
C GLU A 42 -21.93 -1.34 -3.42
N PRO A 43 -22.58 -1.18 -2.25
CA PRO A 43 -22.06 -0.34 -1.19
C PRO A 43 -20.68 -0.80 -0.68
N ALA A 44 -19.84 0.17 -0.37
CA ALA A 44 -18.59 0.03 0.38
C ALA A 44 -18.74 0.83 1.71
N PRO A 45 -17.95 0.54 2.75
CA PRO A 45 -16.83 -0.42 2.83
C PRO A 45 -17.30 -1.88 2.98
N ILE A 46 -16.37 -2.85 2.88
CA ILE A 46 -16.60 -4.28 3.16
C ILE A 46 -15.63 -4.85 4.19
N ASP A 47 -15.92 -6.08 4.64
CA ASP A 47 -14.97 -6.95 5.32
C ASP A 47 -13.99 -7.58 4.31
N ILE A 48 -12.71 -7.35 4.56
CA ILE A 48 -11.59 -7.89 3.80
C ILE A 48 -11.11 -9.14 4.50
N ASN A 49 -11.10 -10.25 3.78
CA ASN A 49 -10.68 -11.53 4.31
C ASN A 49 -10.01 -12.34 3.19
N VAL A 50 -8.77 -12.76 3.41
CA VAL A 50 -8.00 -13.49 2.39
C VAL A 50 -8.62 -14.84 2.02
N SER A 51 -9.35 -15.49 2.93
CA SER A 51 -9.98 -16.79 2.69
C SER A 51 -11.14 -16.73 1.70
N ARG A 52 -11.73 -15.54 1.47
CA ARG A 52 -12.76 -15.32 0.43
C ARG A 52 -12.19 -14.67 -0.83
N ALA A 53 -10.91 -14.33 -0.83
CA ALA A 53 -10.32 -13.60 -1.93
C ALA A 53 -9.93 -14.54 -3.07
N VAL A 54 -10.27 -14.14 -4.30
CA VAL A 54 -9.88 -14.84 -5.53
C VAL A 54 -8.49 -14.34 -5.93
N GLN A 55 -7.53 -15.25 -6.08
CA GLN A 55 -6.19 -14.88 -6.51
C GLN A 55 -6.18 -14.57 -8.01
N ILE A 56 -5.58 -13.44 -8.38
CA ILE A 56 -5.38 -13.05 -9.78
C ILE A 56 -3.97 -12.51 -9.98
N GLU A 57 -3.49 -12.63 -11.22
CA GLU A 57 -2.22 -12.06 -11.66
C GLU A 57 -2.49 -10.83 -12.53
N LEU A 58 -1.86 -9.72 -12.20
CA LEU A 58 -1.92 -8.47 -12.96
C LEU A 58 -0.51 -7.90 -13.16
N GLN A 59 -0.33 -7.08 -14.18
CA GLN A 59 0.89 -6.29 -14.32
C GLN A 59 1.15 -5.46 -13.05
N PRO A 60 2.41 -5.16 -12.72
CA PRO A 60 2.70 -4.35 -11.54
C PRO A 60 2.04 -2.97 -11.59
N LEU A 61 1.62 -2.47 -10.43
CA LEU A 61 1.24 -1.07 -10.27
C LEU A 61 2.50 -0.20 -10.28
N HIS A 62 2.48 0.87 -11.08
CA HIS A 62 3.58 1.84 -11.20
C HIS A 62 3.18 3.16 -10.56
N TRP A 63 4.05 3.62 -9.66
CA TRP A 63 3.91 4.85 -8.89
C TRP A 63 4.85 5.89 -9.47
N ASN A 64 4.30 6.98 -10.01
CA ASN A 64 5.05 8.04 -10.66
C ASN A 64 5.00 9.31 -9.81
N ASN A 65 6.13 10.00 -9.65
CA ASN A 65 6.26 11.32 -9.02
C ASN A 65 5.78 11.42 -7.56
N TYR A 66 5.68 10.29 -6.85
CA TYR A 66 5.25 10.25 -5.45
C TYR A 66 6.35 10.68 -4.46
N ASP A 67 7.59 10.58 -4.90
CA ASP A 67 8.82 11.08 -4.28
C ASP A 67 9.09 12.56 -4.60
N THR A 68 8.37 13.14 -5.57
CA THR A 68 8.49 14.55 -5.94
C THR A 68 7.87 15.45 -4.88
N LEU A 69 8.69 16.38 -4.36
CA LEU A 69 8.25 17.34 -3.36
C LEU A 69 7.16 18.28 -3.92
N PRO A 70 5.99 18.37 -3.26
CA PRO A 70 4.97 19.36 -3.63
C PRO A 70 5.43 20.79 -3.32
N THR A 71 4.86 21.76 -4.02
CA THR A 71 5.07 23.17 -3.73
C THR A 71 4.25 23.66 -2.55
N SER A 72 3.15 22.99 -2.24
CA SER A 72 2.39 23.23 -1.02
C SER A 72 1.57 22.00 -0.62
N ILE A 73 1.40 21.83 0.69
CA ILE A 73 0.49 20.87 1.29
C ILE A 73 -0.46 21.62 2.22
N LYS A 74 -1.76 21.34 2.10
CA LYS A 74 -2.83 21.90 2.92
C LYS A 74 -3.54 20.78 3.65
N LEU A 75 -3.73 20.96 4.96
CA LEU A 75 -4.55 20.09 5.79
C LEU A 75 -5.82 20.84 6.18
N THR A 76 -6.98 20.21 6.01
CA THR A 76 -8.30 20.82 6.27
C THR A 76 -9.15 19.88 7.11
N ASN A 77 -9.69 20.37 8.22
CA ASN A 77 -10.77 19.67 8.92
C ASN A 77 -12.09 20.03 8.22
N THR A 78 -12.78 19.05 7.64
CA THR A 78 -14.06 19.31 6.94
C THR A 78 -15.27 19.32 7.88
N GLY A 79 -15.06 18.96 9.14
CA GLY A 79 -16.10 18.59 10.10
C GLY A 79 -16.53 17.12 10.02
N GLU A 80 -16.06 16.38 9.01
CA GLU A 80 -16.33 14.94 8.83
C GLU A 80 -15.02 14.12 8.76
N THR A 81 -13.99 14.67 8.13
CA THR A 81 -12.68 14.05 8.00
C THR A 81 -11.59 15.14 7.98
N VAL A 82 -10.33 14.71 7.99
CA VAL A 82 -9.18 15.54 7.68
C VAL A 82 -8.77 15.24 6.24
N ILE A 83 -8.79 16.27 5.39
CA ILE A 83 -8.31 16.19 4.02
C ILE A 83 -6.91 16.80 3.92
N LEU A 84 -5.99 16.04 3.36
CA LEU A 84 -4.70 16.49 2.85
C LEU A 84 -4.81 16.69 1.34
N SER A 85 -4.54 17.91 0.89
CA SER A 85 -4.36 18.23 -0.53
C SER A 85 -2.98 18.83 -0.78
N ALA A 86 -2.45 18.59 -1.98
CA ALA A 86 -1.12 19.04 -2.34
C ALA A 86 -1.11 19.59 -3.78
N ARG A 87 -0.16 20.47 -4.07
CA ARG A 87 0.04 21.07 -5.39
C ARG A 87 1.48 20.92 -5.82
N TRP A 88 1.70 20.75 -7.12
CA TRP A 88 3.01 20.70 -7.77
C TRP A 88 3.06 21.76 -8.87
N ASN A 89 4.25 22.27 -9.18
CA ASN A 89 4.48 23.23 -10.28
C ASN A 89 4.72 22.53 -11.64
N GLY A 90 4.37 21.25 -11.73
CA GLY A 90 4.57 20.37 -12.89
C GLY A 90 3.71 19.13 -12.74
N GLU A 91 4.14 18.01 -13.32
CA GLU A 91 3.41 16.74 -13.16
C GLU A 91 3.33 16.32 -11.70
N GLY A 92 2.11 16.09 -11.22
CA GLY A 92 1.85 15.55 -9.90
C GLY A 92 1.98 14.01 -9.85
N PRO A 93 1.77 13.44 -8.66
CA PRO A 93 1.76 12.00 -8.45
C PRO A 93 0.68 11.31 -9.27
N SER A 94 1.02 10.16 -9.88
CA SER A 94 0.07 9.38 -10.68
C SER A 94 0.34 7.88 -10.61
N LEU A 95 -0.67 7.11 -10.96
CA LEU A 95 -0.63 5.65 -11.06
C LEU A 95 -0.95 5.17 -12.47
N VAL A 96 -0.24 4.12 -12.89
CA VAL A 96 -0.49 3.36 -14.14
C VAL A 96 -0.22 1.87 -13.92
N GLY A 97 -0.70 1.01 -14.81
CA GLY A 97 -0.54 -0.45 -14.72
C GLY A 97 -1.51 -1.09 -13.73
N GLY A 98 -1.26 -2.36 -13.35
CA GLY A 98 -2.24 -3.12 -12.57
C GLY A 98 -3.56 -3.27 -13.34
N PRO A 99 -4.72 -3.05 -12.69
CA PRO A 99 -6.02 -3.09 -13.34
C PRO A 99 -6.41 -1.74 -13.97
N LEU A 100 -5.53 -0.76 -14.04
CA LEU A 100 -5.91 0.62 -14.37
C LEU A 100 -5.95 0.87 -15.88
N GLU A 101 -7.12 1.30 -16.37
CA GLU A 101 -7.29 1.82 -17.72
C GLU A 101 -6.69 3.24 -17.83
N GLY A 102 -5.42 3.32 -18.18
CA GLY A 102 -4.68 4.57 -18.37
C GLY A 102 -4.10 5.16 -17.07
N ARG A 103 -3.98 6.50 -17.03
CA ARG A 103 -3.33 7.23 -15.94
C ARG A 103 -4.34 7.77 -14.93
N TYR A 104 -4.06 7.55 -13.65
CA TYR A 104 -4.86 8.05 -12.53
C TYR A 104 -4.05 9.08 -11.74
N LEU A 105 -4.55 10.30 -11.64
CA LEU A 105 -3.88 11.43 -11.00
C LEU A 105 -4.28 11.52 -9.54
N PHE A 106 -3.32 11.75 -8.64
CA PHE A 106 -3.60 12.02 -7.23
C PHE A 106 -4.48 13.27 -7.10
N SER A 107 -5.52 13.17 -6.27
CA SER A 107 -6.38 14.31 -5.90
C SER A 107 -6.19 14.71 -4.45
N GLN A 108 -6.47 13.78 -3.53
CA GLN A 108 -6.44 14.05 -2.09
C GLN A 108 -6.19 12.78 -1.29
N ALA A 109 -5.79 12.97 -0.05
CA ALA A 109 -5.77 11.95 0.97
C ALA A 109 -6.70 12.34 2.13
N HIS A 110 -7.42 11.39 2.72
CA HIS A 110 -8.24 11.68 3.89
C HIS A 110 -8.34 10.51 4.86
N PHE A 111 -8.61 10.83 6.12
CA PHE A 111 -8.48 9.89 7.23
C PHE A 111 -9.84 9.50 7.80
N HIS A 112 -9.95 8.27 8.27
CA HIS A 112 -11.07 7.76 9.05
C HIS A 112 -10.56 7.22 10.37
N TRP A 113 -11.16 7.68 11.47
CA TRP A 113 -10.77 7.32 12.82
C TRP A 113 -11.98 7.26 13.74
N GLY A 114 -11.79 6.54 14.84
CA GLY A 114 -12.80 6.26 15.85
C GLY A 114 -12.40 6.83 17.20
N LYS A 115 -13.11 6.43 18.25
CA LYS A 115 -12.79 6.87 19.61
C LYS A 115 -11.59 6.11 20.18
N THR A 116 -11.43 4.87 19.77
CA THR A 116 -10.49 3.88 20.30
C THR A 116 -9.66 3.27 19.17
N ALA A 117 -8.81 2.31 19.54
CA ALA A 117 -8.02 1.55 18.58
C ALA A 117 -8.82 0.47 17.82
N LEU A 118 -10.09 0.27 18.18
CA LEU A 118 -10.92 -0.86 17.75
C LEU A 118 -12.12 -0.44 16.90
N ASP A 119 -12.22 0.85 16.55
CA ASP A 119 -13.41 1.43 15.92
C ASP A 119 -13.05 2.54 14.91
N GLY A 120 -11.84 2.51 14.32
CA GLY A 120 -11.37 3.61 13.48
C GLY A 120 -11.52 3.43 11.99
N SER A 121 -11.17 2.26 11.46
CA SER A 121 -11.25 1.97 10.03
C SER A 121 -12.70 1.82 9.57
N GLU A 122 -12.98 2.22 8.34
CA GLU A 122 -14.26 2.04 7.66
C GLU A 122 -14.40 0.58 7.21
N HIS A 123 -13.36 0.05 6.56
CA HIS A 123 -13.26 -1.38 6.27
C HIS A 123 -13.01 -2.17 7.54
N THR A 124 -13.40 -3.44 7.51
CA THR A 124 -12.97 -4.43 8.51
C THR A 124 -12.01 -5.41 7.86
N VAL A 125 -11.16 -6.00 8.68
CA VAL A 125 -10.21 -7.02 8.30
C VAL A 125 -10.45 -8.22 9.21
N ASP A 126 -10.84 -9.34 8.62
CA ASP A 126 -11.25 -10.55 9.33
C ASP A 126 -12.33 -10.26 10.40
N GLY A 127 -13.24 -9.32 10.12
CA GLY A 127 -14.32 -8.88 11.00
C GLY A 127 -13.94 -7.80 12.03
N TYR A 128 -12.69 -7.35 12.07
CA TYR A 128 -12.22 -6.35 13.05
C TYR A 128 -11.92 -5.00 12.40
N ARG A 129 -12.25 -3.91 13.11
CA ARG A 129 -11.81 -2.56 12.73
C ARG A 129 -10.41 -2.29 13.29
N LEU A 130 -9.68 -1.45 12.58
CA LEU A 130 -8.33 -1.00 12.91
C LEU A 130 -8.36 0.45 13.42
N PRO A 131 -7.28 0.93 14.08
CA PRO A 131 -7.25 2.25 14.71
C PRO A 131 -7.50 3.46 13.79
N LEU A 132 -7.01 3.40 12.55
CA LEU A 132 -7.06 4.51 11.59
C LEU A 132 -6.98 3.92 10.18
N GLU A 133 -7.73 4.50 9.25
CA GLU A 133 -7.71 4.17 7.83
C GLU A 133 -7.47 5.44 7.01
N LEU A 134 -6.58 5.36 6.03
CA LEU A 134 -6.27 6.43 5.09
C LEU A 134 -6.78 6.04 3.71
N HIS A 135 -7.59 6.91 3.12
CA HIS A 135 -8.00 6.85 1.73
C HIS A 135 -7.15 7.81 0.90
N VAL A 136 -6.55 7.31 -0.17
CA VAL A 136 -5.78 8.11 -1.14
C VAL A 136 -6.53 8.08 -2.47
N ILE A 137 -7.18 9.19 -2.77
CA ILE A 137 -8.11 9.32 -3.89
C ILE A 137 -7.37 9.79 -5.13
N HIS A 138 -7.64 9.10 -6.23
CA HIS A 138 -7.21 9.44 -7.56
C HIS A 138 -8.40 9.51 -8.51
N PHE A 139 -8.26 10.29 -9.58
CA PHE A 139 -9.20 10.28 -10.68
C PHE A 139 -8.50 9.95 -11.99
N ALA A 140 -9.20 9.28 -12.90
CA ALA A 140 -8.68 8.98 -14.21
C ALA A 140 -8.51 10.25 -15.04
N GLU A 141 -7.30 10.45 -15.57
CA GLU A 141 -6.92 11.66 -16.33
C GLU A 141 -7.85 11.92 -17.52
N ARG A 142 -8.39 10.85 -18.14
CA ARG A 142 -9.29 10.94 -19.29
C ARG A 142 -10.58 11.73 -19.04
N PHE A 143 -10.96 11.98 -17.79
CA PHE A 143 -12.13 12.79 -17.43
C PHE A 143 -11.79 14.28 -17.20
N GLY A 144 -10.52 14.67 -17.18
CA GLY A 144 -10.06 16.05 -17.00
C GLY A 144 -10.06 16.51 -15.53
N ASP A 145 -11.15 16.29 -14.79
CA ASP A 145 -11.25 16.60 -13.36
C ASP A 145 -11.97 15.50 -12.55
N GLN A 146 -11.86 15.59 -11.22
CA GLN A 146 -12.44 14.59 -10.33
C GLN A 146 -13.96 14.65 -10.35
N GLU A 147 -14.55 15.84 -10.45
CA GLU A 147 -15.99 16.06 -10.45
C GLU A 147 -16.67 15.32 -11.62
N ALA A 148 -16.08 15.38 -12.81
CA ALA A 148 -16.53 14.65 -13.99
C ALA A 148 -16.32 13.13 -13.83
N ALA A 149 -15.24 12.71 -13.17
CA ALA A 149 -14.93 11.31 -12.96
C ALA A 149 -15.82 10.62 -11.91
N LEU A 150 -16.35 11.39 -10.95
CA LEU A 150 -16.96 10.87 -9.71
C LEU A 150 -18.18 9.97 -9.94
N ALA A 151 -18.94 10.19 -11.02
CA ALA A 151 -20.19 9.47 -11.29
C ALA A 151 -20.02 8.23 -12.18
N VAL A 152 -18.80 7.95 -12.66
CA VAL A 152 -18.55 6.93 -13.68
C VAL A 152 -17.69 5.80 -13.10
N PRO A 153 -18.09 4.52 -13.25
CA PRO A 153 -17.22 3.40 -12.90
C PRO A 153 -15.86 3.50 -13.61
N GLY A 154 -14.78 3.40 -12.83
CA GLY A 154 -13.43 3.62 -13.34
C GLY A 154 -13.02 5.08 -13.48
N GLY A 155 -13.85 6.04 -13.06
CA GLY A 155 -13.46 7.43 -12.94
C GLY A 155 -12.63 7.69 -11.69
N VAL A 156 -12.94 7.03 -10.58
CA VAL A 156 -12.26 7.23 -9.30
C VAL A 156 -11.62 5.93 -8.81
N LEU A 157 -10.38 6.06 -8.33
CA LEU A 157 -9.61 5.01 -7.67
C LEU A 157 -9.34 5.44 -6.23
N CYS A 158 -9.63 4.56 -5.28
CA CYS A 158 -9.28 4.76 -3.88
C CYS A 158 -8.23 3.72 -3.45
N LEU A 159 -7.06 4.19 -3.02
CA LEU A 159 -6.14 3.34 -2.28
C LEU A 159 -6.46 3.40 -0.80
N VAL A 160 -6.39 2.26 -0.13
CA VAL A 160 -6.66 2.14 1.31
C VAL A 160 -5.41 1.68 2.03
N TYR A 161 -5.02 2.44 3.05
CA TYR A 161 -3.97 2.09 3.99
C TYR A 161 -4.54 1.98 5.38
N PHE A 162 -4.28 0.83 6.01
CA PHE A 162 -4.61 0.62 7.41
C PHE A 162 -3.45 1.00 8.30
N PHE A 163 -3.75 1.52 9.48
CA PHE A 163 -2.76 1.75 10.52
C PHE A 163 -2.92 0.76 11.67
N ASN A 164 -1.82 0.40 12.33
CA ASN A 164 -1.83 -0.40 13.54
C ASN A 164 -1.11 0.28 14.70
N LEU A 165 -1.55 -0.05 15.92
CA LEU A 165 -0.89 0.46 17.11
C LEU A 165 0.46 -0.19 17.31
N LYS A 166 1.50 0.64 17.41
CA LYS A 166 2.85 0.26 17.82
C LYS A 166 3.25 1.05 19.07
N SER A 167 4.31 0.60 19.73
CA SER A 167 4.84 1.26 20.93
C SER A 167 5.64 2.54 20.65
N LYS A 168 6.03 2.78 19.40
CA LYS A 168 6.85 3.93 18.99
C LYS A 168 6.07 4.82 18.06
N ALA A 169 6.18 6.13 18.27
CA ALA A 169 5.66 7.15 17.37
C ALA A 169 6.18 6.93 15.95
N ASN A 170 5.28 7.06 14.98
CA ASN A 170 5.63 7.03 13.58
C ASN A 170 6.02 8.45 13.11
N ARG A 171 7.32 8.67 12.85
CA ARG A 171 7.84 9.95 12.36
C ARG A 171 7.25 10.38 11.01
N PHE A 172 6.76 9.44 10.21
CA PHE A 172 6.27 9.69 8.86
C PHE A 172 4.89 10.35 8.84
N ILE A 173 4.01 9.99 9.77
CA ILE A 173 2.70 10.66 9.95
C ILE A 173 2.79 11.88 10.88
N ALA A 174 3.93 12.09 11.54
CA ALA A 174 4.10 13.18 12.51
C ALA A 174 3.76 14.57 11.95
N PRO A 175 4.16 14.97 10.72
CA PRO A 175 3.79 16.28 10.17
C PRO A 175 2.28 16.51 10.06
N VAL A 176 1.51 15.44 9.80
CA VAL A 176 0.05 15.49 9.75
C VAL A 176 -0.51 15.60 11.18
N VAL A 177 -0.06 14.71 12.08
CA VAL A 177 -0.54 14.61 13.46
C VAL A 177 -0.27 15.89 14.26
N GLU A 178 0.93 16.45 14.15
CA GLU A 178 1.31 17.70 14.83
C GLU A 178 0.48 18.88 14.34
N ALA A 179 0.07 18.89 13.07
CA ALA A 179 -0.74 19.96 12.52
C ALA A 179 -2.22 19.89 12.91
N LEU A 180 -2.70 18.76 13.44
CA LEU A 180 -4.10 18.60 13.85
C LEU A 180 -4.53 19.61 14.92
N GLU A 181 -3.62 20.01 15.80
CA GLU A 181 -3.92 21.02 16.83
C GLU A 181 -4.23 22.41 16.25
N LYS A 182 -3.81 22.68 15.00
CA LYS A 182 -4.05 23.93 14.29
C LYS A 182 -5.39 23.91 13.55
N ILE A 183 -6.05 22.76 13.46
CA ILE A 183 -7.30 22.56 12.71
C ILE A 183 -8.41 21.91 13.56
N LEU A 184 -8.44 22.21 14.86
CA LEU A 184 -9.43 21.64 15.79
C LEU A 184 -10.88 21.89 15.36
N LEU A 185 -11.15 23.07 14.80
CA LEU A 185 -12.50 23.49 14.42
C LEU A 185 -12.87 22.96 13.03
N PRO A 186 -14.15 22.62 12.78
CA PRO A 186 -14.60 22.33 11.42
C PRO A 186 -14.29 23.51 10.49
N GLU A 187 -14.00 23.21 9.23
CA GLU A 187 -13.67 24.14 8.14
C GLU A 187 -12.36 24.93 8.32
N SER A 188 -11.67 24.74 9.45
CA SER A 188 -10.33 25.27 9.64
C SER A 188 -9.29 24.49 8.81
N HIS A 189 -8.22 25.19 8.44
CA HIS A 189 -7.15 24.62 7.64
C HIS A 189 -5.79 25.20 8.01
N THR A 190 -4.74 24.45 7.70
CA THR A 190 -3.35 24.87 7.89
C THR A 190 -2.47 24.40 6.74
N LYS A 191 -1.33 25.06 6.54
CA LYS A 191 -0.31 24.63 5.58
C LYS A 191 0.77 23.84 6.30
N LEU A 192 1.21 22.75 5.70
CA LEU A 192 2.33 21.97 6.19
C LEU A 192 3.61 22.38 5.46
N THR A 193 4.75 22.19 6.13
CA THR A 193 6.02 22.09 5.42
C THR A 193 5.91 20.94 4.41
N PRO A 194 6.18 21.18 3.11
CA PRO A 194 6.07 20.12 2.11
C PRO A 194 6.96 18.91 2.44
N PHE A 195 6.44 17.72 2.17
CA PHE A 195 7.13 16.43 2.22
C PHE A 195 6.63 15.58 1.04
N ALA A 196 7.41 14.58 0.62
CA ALA A 196 7.01 13.70 -0.47
C ALA A 196 5.84 12.81 -0.02
N LEU A 197 4.80 12.63 -0.83
CA LEU A 197 3.63 11.85 -0.41
C LEU A 197 3.98 10.40 -0.06
N ILE A 198 5.01 9.85 -0.72
CA ILE A 198 5.54 8.52 -0.43
C ILE A 198 6.08 8.35 0.99
N ASP A 199 6.38 9.46 1.68
CA ASP A 199 6.79 9.41 3.08
C ASP A 199 5.60 9.11 3.99
N LEU A 200 4.36 9.42 3.61
CA LEU A 200 3.19 9.21 4.47
C LEU A 200 2.72 7.75 4.49
N PHE A 201 2.91 7.02 3.40
CA PHE A 201 2.51 5.63 3.22
C PHE A 201 3.40 4.92 2.19
N HIS A 202 3.64 3.62 2.38
CA HIS A 202 4.47 2.84 1.47
C HIS A 202 3.77 2.58 0.12
N PRO A 203 4.50 2.58 -1.01
CA PRO A 203 3.93 2.14 -2.28
C PRO A 203 3.82 0.61 -2.32
N PHE A 204 2.84 0.11 -3.06
CA PHE A 204 2.72 -1.32 -3.38
C PHE A 204 2.62 -1.54 -4.90
N ARG A 205 3.32 -2.56 -5.40
CA ARG A 205 3.33 -2.94 -6.83
C ARG A 205 2.47 -4.17 -7.13
N GLY A 206 2.19 -4.95 -6.09
CA GLY A 206 1.44 -6.22 -6.03
C GLY A 206 1.16 -6.51 -4.55
N GLU A 207 0.65 -7.68 -4.19
CA GLU A 207 0.28 -8.02 -2.80
C GLU A 207 -0.78 -7.07 -2.21
N TYR A 208 -1.85 -6.79 -2.95
CA TYR A 208 -2.95 -5.93 -2.50
C TYR A 208 -4.31 -6.58 -2.76
N PHE A 209 -5.34 -6.10 -2.07
CA PHE A 209 -6.72 -6.47 -2.38
C PHE A 209 -7.35 -5.50 -3.37
N LEU A 210 -8.20 -6.00 -4.24
CA LEU A 210 -8.86 -5.23 -5.28
C LEU A 210 -10.35 -5.59 -5.33
N TYR A 211 -11.23 -4.59 -5.34
CA TYR A 211 -12.67 -4.81 -5.55
C TYR A 211 -13.39 -3.54 -6.05
N TRP A 212 -14.58 -3.72 -6.61
CA TRP A 212 -15.46 -2.62 -7.04
C TRP A 212 -16.45 -2.23 -5.94
N GLY A 213 -16.73 -0.95 -5.75
CA GLY A 213 -17.80 -0.54 -4.84
C GLY A 213 -18.01 0.96 -4.78
N CYS A 214 -19.11 1.40 -4.17
CA CYS A 214 -19.44 2.81 -4.09
C CYS A 214 -19.51 3.35 -2.66
N THR A 215 -19.13 4.61 -2.49
CA THR A 215 -19.50 5.42 -1.34
C THR A 215 -20.74 6.24 -1.65
N ARG A 216 -21.53 6.56 -0.62
CA ARG A 216 -22.69 7.46 -0.73
C ARG A 216 -22.51 8.66 0.17
N ASN A 217 -22.66 9.86 -0.40
CA ASN A 217 -22.75 11.10 0.37
C ASN A 217 -24.04 11.84 -0.02
N GLY A 218 -25.05 11.75 0.84
CA GLY A 218 -26.40 12.22 0.52
C GLY A 218 -26.97 11.49 -0.71
N LEU A 219 -27.32 12.24 -1.75
CA LEU A 219 -27.85 11.70 -3.02
C LEU A 219 -26.75 11.27 -4.00
N GLN A 220 -25.49 11.65 -3.75
CA GLN A 220 -24.39 11.35 -4.64
C GLN A 220 -23.85 9.94 -4.38
N VAL A 221 -23.75 9.15 -5.45
CA VAL A 221 -23.15 7.82 -5.45
C VAL A 221 -21.86 7.91 -6.25
N ALA A 222 -20.75 7.54 -5.62
CA ALA A 222 -19.44 7.56 -6.24
C ALA A 222 -18.94 6.11 -6.42
N PRO A 223 -19.10 5.48 -7.59
CA PRO A 223 -18.48 4.20 -7.90
C PRO A 223 -16.96 4.33 -7.93
N MET A 224 -16.26 3.42 -7.25
CA MET A 224 -14.81 3.45 -7.11
C MET A 224 -14.22 2.06 -7.34
N LEU A 225 -13.03 2.05 -7.91
CA LEU A 225 -12.13 0.91 -7.80
C LEU A 225 -11.37 1.04 -6.48
N TRP A 226 -11.40 0.01 -5.64
CA TRP A 226 -10.73 0.01 -4.34
C TRP A 226 -9.49 -0.87 -4.38
N MET A 227 -8.34 -0.33 -3.97
CA MET A 227 -7.07 -1.06 -3.85
C MET A 227 -6.54 -0.95 -2.42
N LEU A 228 -6.47 -2.05 -1.68
CA LEU A 228 -6.14 -2.05 -0.26
C LEU A 228 -4.77 -2.66 -0.03
N SER A 229 -3.88 -1.90 0.60
CA SER A 229 -2.57 -2.42 0.98
C SER A 229 -2.73 -3.52 2.02
N ARG A 230 -1.97 -4.61 1.84
CA ARG A 230 -1.83 -5.64 2.88
C ARG A 230 -0.86 -5.23 3.98
N THR A 231 0.07 -4.32 3.71
CA THR A 231 1.00 -3.81 4.72
C THR A 231 0.35 -2.66 5.48
N GLN A 232 0.54 -2.63 6.79
CA GLN A 232 -0.04 -1.63 7.68
C GLN A 232 0.98 -0.57 8.01
N GLU A 233 0.53 0.67 8.14
CA GLU A 233 1.35 1.78 8.63
C GLU A 233 1.37 1.83 10.17
N PRO A 234 2.52 2.10 10.80
CA PRO A 234 2.57 2.19 12.25
C PRO A 234 1.96 3.51 12.73
N LEU A 235 1.31 3.46 13.89
CA LEU A 235 0.79 4.61 14.62
C LEU A 235 0.94 4.35 16.12
N ASP A 236 1.34 5.33 16.91
CA ASP A 236 1.26 5.17 18.37
C ASP A 236 -0.05 5.69 18.95
N PHE A 237 -0.30 5.37 20.22
CA PHE A 237 -1.53 5.78 20.89
C PHE A 237 -1.66 7.30 21.05
N CYS A 238 -0.55 8.02 21.27
CA CYS A 238 -0.54 9.47 21.45
C CYS A 238 -0.88 10.20 20.13
N GLN A 239 -0.37 9.69 19.01
CA GLN A 239 -0.65 10.16 17.67
C GLN A 239 -2.11 9.92 17.30
N LEU A 240 -2.63 8.71 17.56
CA LEU A 240 -4.06 8.41 17.37
C LEU A 240 -4.94 9.40 18.15
N LYS A 241 -4.57 9.72 19.40
CA LYS A 241 -5.36 10.63 20.24
C LYS A 241 -5.41 12.07 19.74
N GLN A 242 -4.51 12.51 18.86
CA GLN A 242 -4.61 13.84 18.26
C GLN A 242 -5.83 13.96 17.34
N PHE A 243 -6.17 12.92 16.58
CA PHE A 243 -7.39 12.89 15.77
C PHE A 243 -8.66 13.04 16.61
N ASN A 244 -8.65 12.52 17.84
CA ASN A 244 -9.80 12.59 18.73
C ASN A 244 -10.10 14.02 19.24
N ARG A 245 -9.18 14.96 19.07
CA ARG A 245 -9.36 16.36 19.52
C ARG A 245 -10.20 17.18 18.53
N LEU A 246 -10.34 16.70 17.30
CA LEU A 246 -11.02 17.42 16.22
C LEU A 246 -12.53 17.49 16.47
N LEU A 247 -13.14 18.61 16.10
CA LEU A 247 -14.57 18.85 16.23
C LEU A 247 -15.30 18.73 14.89
N ASP A 248 -16.55 18.28 14.95
CA ASP A 248 -17.49 18.25 13.83
C ASP A 248 -18.21 19.60 13.65
N ARG A 249 -19.03 19.73 12.59
CA ARG A 249 -19.84 20.95 12.32
C ARG A 249 -20.83 21.30 13.44
N ARG A 250 -21.10 20.38 14.37
CA ARG A 250 -21.97 20.60 15.55
C ARG A 250 -21.14 20.92 16.80
N MET A 251 -19.84 21.19 16.65
CA MET A 251 -18.90 21.49 17.74
C MET A 251 -18.76 20.35 18.75
N ARG A 252 -18.98 19.11 18.32
CA ARG A 252 -18.78 17.90 19.13
C ARG A 252 -17.51 17.18 18.68
N PRO A 253 -16.87 16.36 19.53
CA PRO A 253 -15.74 15.57 19.08
C PRO A 253 -16.11 14.67 17.88
N ARG A 254 -15.35 14.76 16.78
CA ARG A 254 -15.63 14.02 15.53
C ARG A 254 -15.77 12.53 15.78
N PHE A 255 -14.90 11.95 16.62
CA PHE A 255 -14.91 10.51 16.91
C PHE A 255 -16.25 9.97 17.46
N ALA A 256 -17.20 10.84 17.83
CA ALA A 256 -18.55 10.43 18.19
C ALA A 256 -19.38 9.93 16.98
N HIS A 257 -18.98 10.26 15.76
CA HIS A 257 -19.53 9.66 14.54
C HIS A 257 -19.02 8.23 14.41
N GLN A 258 -19.94 7.28 14.29
CA GLN A 258 -19.57 5.88 14.05
C GLN A 258 -19.02 5.73 12.63
N PRO A 259 -18.04 4.82 12.42
CA PRO A 259 -17.66 4.42 11.08
C PRO A 259 -18.85 3.86 10.31
N SER A 260 -18.80 3.91 8.98
CA SER A 260 -19.86 3.32 8.15
C SER A 260 -20.03 1.83 8.45
N GLU A 261 -21.27 1.35 8.42
CA GLU A 261 -21.53 -0.10 8.49
C GLU A 261 -20.89 -0.81 7.30
N VAL A 262 -20.29 -1.98 7.56
CA VAL A 262 -19.72 -2.80 6.48
C VAL A 262 -20.85 -3.42 5.67
N ALA A 263 -20.77 -3.24 4.35
CA ALA A 263 -21.72 -3.80 3.43
C ALA A 263 -21.53 -5.32 3.31
N PRO A 264 -22.61 -6.10 3.13
CA PRO A 264 -22.49 -7.51 2.81
C PRO A 264 -21.79 -7.69 1.46
N SER A 265 -21.01 -8.76 1.32
CA SER A 265 -20.32 -9.04 0.05
C SER A 265 -21.31 -9.38 -1.08
N LYS A 266 -22.45 -10.02 -0.79
CA LYS A 266 -23.48 -10.42 -1.78
C LYS A 266 -22.93 -11.16 -3.03
N GLY A 267 -21.84 -11.91 -2.88
CA GLY A 267 -21.19 -12.60 -4.00
C GLY A 267 -20.28 -11.72 -4.86
N ARG A 268 -20.09 -10.45 -4.49
CA ARG A 268 -19.10 -9.53 -5.10
C ARG A 268 -17.69 -10.10 -4.99
N HIS A 269 -16.90 -9.89 -6.04
CA HIS A 269 -15.52 -10.34 -6.07
C HIS A 269 -14.63 -9.50 -5.14
N LEU A 270 -13.79 -10.19 -4.38
CA LEU A 270 -12.63 -9.63 -3.72
C LEU A 270 -11.40 -10.31 -4.31
N PHE A 271 -10.54 -9.57 -4.96
CA PHE A 271 -9.34 -10.12 -5.57
C PHE A 271 -8.12 -9.96 -4.66
N HIS A 272 -7.26 -10.96 -4.59
CA HIS A 272 -5.91 -10.86 -4.03
C HIS A 272 -4.90 -10.86 -5.17
N VAL A 273 -4.28 -9.70 -5.42
CA VAL A 273 -3.47 -9.47 -6.62
C VAL A 273 -2.01 -9.84 -6.38
N ASN A 274 -1.47 -10.66 -7.28
CA ASN A 274 -0.07 -11.09 -7.32
C ASN A 274 0.45 -11.73 -6.00
N PRO A 275 -0.28 -12.70 -5.39
CA PRO A 275 0.11 -13.38 -4.15
C PRO A 275 1.51 -14.00 -4.23
N ARG A 276 2.47 -13.52 -3.44
CA ARG A 276 3.84 -14.05 -3.34
C ARG A 276 3.90 -15.40 -2.63
N THR A 277 2.89 -15.68 -1.81
CA THR A 277 2.75 -16.97 -1.13
C THR A 277 1.40 -17.57 -1.51
N PRO A 278 1.37 -18.79 -2.08
CA PRO A 278 0.12 -19.48 -2.42
C PRO A 278 -0.84 -19.61 -1.22
N MET A 279 -0.29 -19.54 -0.01
CA MET A 279 -0.99 -19.54 1.27
C MET A 279 -0.67 -18.27 2.08
N ALA A 280 -1.13 -17.10 1.62
CA ALA A 280 -1.23 -15.96 2.54
C ALA A 280 -2.19 -16.34 3.68
N VAL A 281 -1.65 -16.89 4.76
CA VAL A 281 -2.40 -17.33 5.96
C VAL A 281 -2.95 -16.16 6.78
N SER A 282 -2.56 -14.93 6.44
CA SER A 282 -3.04 -13.71 7.07
C SER A 282 -3.53 -12.71 6.02
N THR A 283 -4.67 -12.07 6.32
CA THR A 283 -5.25 -11.04 5.44
C THR A 283 -4.31 -9.87 5.26
N LEU A 284 -3.77 -9.33 6.36
CA LEU A 284 -2.72 -8.32 6.31
C LEU A 284 -1.34 -8.94 6.53
N MET A 285 -0.30 -8.28 6.03
CA MET A 285 1.09 -8.67 6.23
C MET A 285 1.48 -8.51 7.70
N ILE A 286 2.02 -9.57 8.29
CA ILE A 286 2.66 -9.51 9.59
C ILE A 286 4.10 -9.06 9.34
N GLU A 287 4.46 -7.84 9.74
CA GLU A 287 5.85 -7.39 9.71
C GLU A 287 6.73 -8.38 10.50
N PRO A 288 7.86 -8.86 9.96
CA PRO A 288 8.74 -9.74 10.71
C PRO A 288 9.31 -9.00 11.94
N PRO A 289 9.56 -9.69 13.06
CA PRO A 289 10.03 -9.08 14.31
C PRO A 289 11.27 -8.18 14.10
N ALA A 290 11.37 -7.08 14.85
CA ALA A 290 12.36 -6.01 14.69
C ALA A 290 13.85 -6.43 14.65
N LYS A 291 14.21 -7.67 15.01
CA LYS A 291 15.55 -8.22 14.75
C LYS A 291 15.85 -8.40 13.25
N PHE A 292 14.81 -8.38 12.40
CA PHE A 292 14.89 -8.57 10.95
C PHE A 292 14.76 -7.26 10.15
N SER A 293 14.50 -6.12 10.81
CA SER A 293 14.20 -4.84 10.14
C SER A 293 15.41 -4.17 9.47
N LYS A 294 16.64 -4.54 9.88
CA LYS A 294 17.88 -4.06 9.24
C LYS A 294 18.36 -4.96 8.10
N THR A 295 17.72 -6.12 7.91
CA THR A 295 18.00 -7.02 6.78
C THR A 295 17.20 -6.54 5.58
N ARG A 296 17.73 -5.53 4.89
CA ARG A 296 17.45 -5.35 3.46
C ARG A 296 17.85 -6.66 2.79
N TRP A 297 16.83 -7.38 2.31
CA TRP A 297 16.83 -8.68 1.63
C TRP A 297 18.21 -9.20 1.17
N LEU A 298 18.77 -10.15 1.93
CA LEU A 298 19.89 -11.00 1.50
C LEU A 298 19.44 -12.07 0.48
N VAL A 299 18.12 -12.20 0.28
CA VAL A 299 17.52 -13.05 -0.76
C VAL A 299 17.67 -12.42 -2.15
N ASP A 300 17.90 -11.10 -2.20
CA ASP A 300 18.04 -10.35 -3.45
C ASP A 300 19.49 -10.31 -3.95
N SER A 301 20.48 -10.79 -3.18
CA SER A 301 21.90 -10.70 -3.57
C SER A 301 22.59 -12.00 -3.93
N GLN A 302 21.99 -13.19 -3.74
CA GLN A 302 22.59 -14.45 -4.21
C GLN A 302 21.57 -15.49 -4.68
N ARG A 303 21.91 -16.15 -5.80
CA ARG A 303 21.10 -17.20 -6.44
C ARG A 303 21.12 -18.48 -5.60
N VAL A 304 20.15 -18.64 -4.70
CA VAL A 304 19.81 -19.96 -4.16
C VAL A 304 18.80 -20.59 -5.12
N ASP A 305 19.17 -21.71 -5.74
CA ASP A 305 18.26 -22.50 -6.56
C ASP A 305 17.30 -23.28 -5.65
N TRP A 306 16.11 -22.73 -5.46
CA TRP A 306 15.06 -23.29 -4.60
C TRP A 306 14.43 -24.57 -5.15
N ASN A 307 14.77 -24.99 -6.37
CA ASN A 307 14.37 -26.28 -6.92
C ASN A 307 15.28 -27.43 -6.47
N SER A 308 16.41 -27.12 -5.82
CA SER A 308 17.27 -28.14 -5.23
C SER A 308 16.67 -28.67 -3.93
N PRO A 309 16.56 -30.00 -3.72
CA PRO A 309 16.15 -30.59 -2.44
C PRO A 309 17.03 -30.15 -1.26
N ASP A 310 18.25 -29.68 -1.55
CA ASP A 310 19.23 -29.22 -0.59
C ASP A 310 19.27 -27.70 -0.42
N ALA A 311 18.37 -26.95 -1.06
CA ALA A 311 18.32 -25.48 -1.01
C ALA A 311 18.29 -24.95 0.44
N CYS A 312 17.48 -25.58 1.31
CA CYS A 312 17.45 -25.23 2.73
C CYS A 312 18.77 -25.54 3.46
N ARG A 313 19.42 -26.67 3.17
CA ARG A 313 20.70 -27.04 3.80
C ARG A 313 21.83 -26.12 3.34
N ASN A 314 21.87 -25.80 2.05
CA ASN A 314 22.83 -24.87 1.47
C ASN A 314 22.63 -23.45 1.99
N TYR A 315 21.38 -23.00 2.12
CA TYR A 315 21.04 -21.73 2.76
C TYR A 315 21.54 -21.68 4.20
N VAL A 316 21.25 -22.71 5.00
CA VAL A 316 21.71 -22.77 6.40
C VAL A 316 23.24 -22.78 6.50
N ARG A 317 23.94 -23.52 5.62
CA ARG A 317 25.40 -23.52 5.59
C ARG A 317 25.96 -22.14 5.26
N LEU A 318 25.43 -21.48 4.23
CA LEU A 318 25.87 -20.16 3.78
C LEU A 318 25.65 -19.09 4.85
N ILE A 319 24.51 -19.15 5.56
CA ILE A 319 24.23 -18.28 6.70
C ILE A 319 25.23 -18.52 7.83
N ARG A 320 25.61 -19.78 8.11
CA ARG A 320 26.61 -20.10 9.15
C ARG A 320 28.00 -19.58 8.79
N GLU A 321 28.43 -19.75 7.55
CA GLU A 321 29.72 -19.23 7.06
C GLU A 321 29.76 -17.70 7.15
N HIS A 322 28.70 -17.01 6.72
CA HIS A 322 28.62 -15.56 6.80
C HIS A 322 28.59 -15.03 8.23
N LEU A 323 27.94 -15.75 9.15
CA LEU A 323 27.94 -15.42 10.57
C LEU A 323 29.33 -15.64 11.20
N ALA A 324 30.04 -16.70 10.79
CA ALA A 324 31.41 -16.95 11.24
C ALA A 324 32.37 -15.86 10.78
N GLU A 325 32.30 -15.42 9.52
CA GLU A 325 33.10 -14.30 9.01
C GLU A 325 32.80 -12.98 9.75
N LYS A 326 31.55 -12.76 10.14
CA LYS A 326 31.16 -11.56 10.92
C LYS A 326 31.70 -11.59 12.34
N LEU A 327 31.70 -12.76 12.98
CA LEU A 327 32.30 -12.93 14.29
C LEU A 327 33.80 -12.67 14.23
N GLN A 328 34.47 -13.19 13.20
CA GLN A 328 35.90 -12.98 13.00
C GLN A 328 36.25 -11.50 12.76
N ARG A 329 35.46 -10.78 11.95
CA ARG A 329 35.65 -9.32 11.75
C ARG A 329 35.42 -8.51 13.02
N ASN A 330 34.46 -8.89 13.85
CA ASN A 330 34.19 -8.21 15.11
C ASN A 330 35.30 -8.47 16.14
N ASP A 331 35.88 -9.67 16.16
CA ASP A 331 37.00 -10.01 17.05
C ASP A 331 38.29 -9.28 16.62
N ASP A 332 38.52 -9.14 15.31
CA ASP A 332 39.64 -8.37 14.75
C ASP A 332 39.50 -6.85 15.05
N GLU A 333 38.28 -6.30 14.98
CA GLU A 333 37.99 -4.90 15.33
C GLU A 333 38.17 -4.63 16.84
N GLN A 334 37.79 -5.56 17.71
CA GLN A 334 37.98 -5.44 19.17
C GLN A 334 39.44 -5.56 19.59
N CYS A 335 40.23 -6.42 18.94
CA CYS A 335 41.67 -6.49 19.17
C CYS A 335 42.38 -5.17 18.80
N ALA A 336 42.01 -4.55 17.68
CA ALA A 336 42.60 -3.29 17.23
C ALA A 336 42.30 -2.09 18.16
N GLU A 337 41.13 -2.06 18.82
CA GLU A 337 40.77 -1.03 19.80
C GLU A 337 41.49 -1.21 21.16
N SER A 338 41.85 -2.44 21.52
CA SER A 338 42.55 -2.74 22.77
C SER A 338 44.04 -2.36 22.75
N GLU A 339 44.71 -2.48 21.59
CA GLU A 339 46.12 -2.10 21.44
C GLU A 339 46.31 -0.57 21.39
N THR A 340 45.32 0.17 20.88
CA THR A 340 45.36 1.64 20.79
C THR A 340 45.13 2.34 22.13
N THR A 341 44.46 1.70 23.09
CA THR A 341 44.21 2.28 24.43
C THR A 341 45.35 2.04 25.42
N SER A 342 46.20 1.03 25.22
CA SER A 342 47.39 0.79 26.07
C SER A 342 48.61 1.67 25.76
N GLY A 343 48.60 2.43 24.67
CA GLY A 343 49.74 3.25 24.22
C GLY A 343 49.76 4.71 24.69
N SER A 344 48.77 5.18 25.47
CA SER A 344 48.63 6.61 25.83
C SER A 344 48.87 6.95 27.31
N GLN A 345 49.39 6.02 28.10
CA GLN A 345 49.97 6.30 29.43
C GLN A 345 51.45 5.92 29.44
N GLY A 346 52.30 6.87 29.06
CA GLY A 346 53.75 6.78 29.09
C GLY A 346 54.36 8.16 28.99
#